data_AF-A0AAP7WFC1-F1
#
_entry.id   AF-A0AAP7WFC1-F1
#
_cell.length_a   1.000
_cell.length_b   1.000
_cell.length_c   1.000
_cell.angle_alpha   90.00
_cell.angle_beta   90.00
_cell.angle_gamma   90.00
#
_symmetry.space_group_name_H-M   'P 1'
#
loop_
_entity.id
_entity.type
_entity.pdbx_description
1 polymer ?
#
loop_
_entity_poly.entity_id
_entity_poly.type
_entity_poly.pdbx_seq_one_letter_code
_entity_poly.pdbx_strand_id
1 'polypeptide(L)' 'MQLWSGDFESKILKASWTDKTYKYGEVLMHVIVHEIHHIGQISIWARELNLQPVSANLVGRGL' A
#
# COMPACT_ATOMS: atom_id res chain seq x y z
N MET A 1 8.76 15.00 11.93
CA MET A 1 7.89 14.16 11.09
C MET A 1 6.46 14.41 11.53
N GLN A 2 5.54 14.74 10.61
CA GLN A 2 4.15 15.02 10.98
C GLN A 2 3.40 13.71 11.17
N LEU A 3 2.68 13.56 12.29
CA LEU A 3 1.82 12.41 12.55
C LEU A 3 0.56 12.52 11.70
N TRP A 4 0.06 11.37 11.21
CA TRP A 4 -1.21 11.32 10.50
C TRP A 4 -2.35 11.71 11.46
N SER A 5 -3.07 12.78 11.15
CA SER A 5 -4.35 13.15 11.77
C SER A 5 -5.52 12.79 10.86
N GLY A 6 -6.71 12.60 11.44
CA GLY A 6 -7.94 12.31 10.69
C GLY A 6 -8.29 13.35 9.63
N ASP A 7 -7.86 14.60 9.81
CA ASP A 7 -8.07 15.69 8.84
C ASP A 7 -7.45 15.38 7.47
N PHE A 8 -6.36 14.59 7.42
CA PHE A 8 -5.75 14.19 6.16
C PHE A 8 -6.65 13.26 5.35
N GLU A 9 -7.53 12.48 5.97
CA GLU A 9 -8.41 11.54 5.26
C GLU A 9 -9.25 12.25 4.19
N SER A 10 -9.68 13.47 4.48
CA SER A 10 -10.53 14.27 3.60
C SER A 10 -9.79 15.26 2.71
N LYS A 11 -8.47 15.45 2.91
CA LYS A 11 -7.69 16.44 2.18
C LYS A 11 -7.67 16.10 0.69
N ILE A 12 -7.91 17.12 -0.14
CA ILE A 12 -7.91 16.95 -1.60
C ILE A 12 -6.47 16.87 -2.14
N LEU A 13 -6.22 15.84 -2.93
CA LEU A 13 -5.03 15.61 -3.72
C LEU A 13 -5.37 15.85 -5.20
N LYS A 14 -4.58 16.72 -5.85
CA LYS A 14 -4.60 16.89 -7.31
C LYS A 14 -3.39 16.17 -7.88
N ALA A 15 -3.64 15.11 -8.63
CA ALA A 15 -2.58 14.35 -9.29
C ALA A 15 -2.06 15.11 -10.52
N SER A 16 -0.76 15.05 -10.81
CA SER A 16 -0.18 15.78 -11.94
C SER A 16 -0.46 15.12 -13.29
N TRP A 17 -0.84 13.84 -13.30
CA TRP A 17 -1.07 13.04 -14.51
C TRP A 17 -2.54 12.96 -14.94
N THR A 18 -3.46 13.62 -14.22
CA THR A 18 -4.89 13.60 -14.56
C THR A 18 -5.60 14.85 -14.00
N ASP A 19 -6.68 15.27 -14.66
CA ASP A 19 -7.53 16.37 -14.17
C ASP A 19 -8.44 15.96 -13.00
N LYS A 20 -8.43 14.68 -12.61
CA LYS A 20 -9.19 14.18 -11.47
C LYS A 20 -8.57 14.62 -10.15
N THR A 21 -9.42 14.77 -9.14
CA THR A 21 -9.02 14.96 -7.74
C THR A 21 -9.36 13.72 -6.94
N TYR A 22 -8.57 13.48 -5.91
CA TYR A 22 -8.69 12.34 -5.00
C TYR A 22 -8.62 12.83 -3.57
N LYS A 23 -9.04 12.01 -2.61
CA LYS A 23 -8.70 12.25 -1.21
C LYS A 23 -7.39 11.58 -0.84
N TYR A 24 -6.63 12.20 0.05
CA TYR A 24 -5.39 11.63 0.60
C TYR A 24 -5.64 10.24 1.21
N GLY A 25 -6.75 10.04 1.92
CA GLY A 25 -7.14 8.73 2.47
C GLY A 25 -7.35 7.65 1.41
N GLU A 26 -8.05 8.00 0.32
CA GLU A 26 -8.28 7.09 -0.81
C GLU A 26 -6.96 6.66 -1.47
N VAL A 27 -6.05 7.62 -1.68
CA VAL A 27 -4.73 7.34 -2.26
C VAL A 27 -3.88 6.49 -1.32
N LEU A 28 -3.87 6.80 -0.02
CA LEU A 28 -3.13 6.03 0.98
C LEU A 28 -3.62 4.58 1.03
N MET A 29 -4.93 4.37 1.09
CA MET A 29 -5.53 3.03 1.06
C MET A 29 -5.22 2.29 -0.24
N HIS A 30 -5.30 2.98 -1.38
CA HIS A 30 -4.94 2.41 -2.67
C HIS A 30 -3.48 1.93 -2.68
N VAL A 31 -2.53 2.73 -2.21
CA VAL A 31 -1.11 2.36 -2.17
C VAL A 31 -0.86 1.18 -1.24
N ILE A 32 -1.50 1.14 -0.06
CA ILE A 32 -1.38 0.01 0.88
C ILE A 32 -1.84 -1.29 0.21
N VAL A 33 -3.03 -1.28 -0.41
CA VAL A 33 -3.57 -2.48 -1.07
C VAL A 33 -2.74 -2.85 -2.30
N HIS A 34 -2.27 -1.87 -3.07
CA HIS A 34 -1.44 -2.08 -4.25
C HIS A 34 -0.12 -2.78 -3.90
N GLU A 35 0.54 -2.37 -2.82
CA GLU A 35 1.76 -3.02 -2.34
C GLU A 35 1.50 -4.46 -1.90
N ILE A 36 0.45 -4.69 -1.08
CA ILE A 36 0.06 -6.05 -0.65
C ILE A 36 -0.24 -6.94 -1.85
N HIS A 37 -0.94 -6.41 -2.86
CA HIS A 37 -1.27 -7.12 -4.10
C HIS A 37 -0.01 -7.58 -4.85
N HIS A 38 0.94 -6.67 -5.08
CA HIS A 38 2.16 -6.99 -5.82
C HIS A 38 3.14 -7.88 -5.04
N ILE A 39 3.26 -7.71 -3.72
CA ILE A 39 4.02 -8.65 -2.88
C ILE A 39 3.38 -10.05 -2.92
N GLY A 40 2.05 -10.12 -2.98
CA GLY A 40 1.32 -11.37 -3.21
C GLY A 40 1.73 -12.07 -4.52
N GLN A 41 1.79 -11.32 -5.64
CA GLN A 41 2.25 -11.83 -6.93
C GLN A 41 3.69 -12.35 -6.87
N ILE A 42 4.60 -11.58 -6.27
CA ILE A 42 6.01 -11.98 -6.12
C ILE A 42 6.14 -13.26 -5.29
N SER A 43 5.26 -13.47 -4.29
CA SER A 43 5.27 -14.71 -3.51
C SER A 43 4.97 -15.95 -4.37
N ILE A 44 4.19 -15.82 -5.45
CA ILE A 44 3.93 -16.90 -6.39
C ILE A 44 5.20 -17.18 -7.20
N TRP A 45 5.81 -16.15 -7.79
CA TRP A 45 7.06 -16.30 -8.55
C TRP A 45 8.20 -16.88 -7.72
N ALA A 46 8.32 -16.53 -6.44
CA ALA A 46 9.30 -17.14 -5.54
C ALA A 46 9.12 -18.66 -5.47
N ARG A 47 7.87 -19.14 -5.33
CA ARG A 47 7.57 -20.58 -5.28
C ARG A 47 7.84 -21.27 -6.62
N GLU A 48 7.51 -20.62 -7.75
CA GLU A 48 7.80 -21.14 -9.09
C GLU A 48 9.30 -21.31 -9.33
N LEU A 49 10.13 -20.44 -8.73
CA LEU A 49 11.59 -20.53 -8.75
C LEU A 49 12.17 -21.47 -7.68
N ASN A 50 11.34 -22.23 -6.96
CA ASN A 50 11.74 -23.07 -5.82
C ASN A 50 12.42 -22.31 -4.66
N LEU A 51 12.11 -21.02 -4.51
CA LEU A 51 12.55 -20.18 -3.40
C LEU A 51 11.47 -20.09 -2.31
N GLN A 52 11.91 -19.87 -1.07
CA GLN A 52 10.98 -19.59 0.03
C GLN A 52 10.50 -18.13 -0.03
N PRO A 53 9.19 -17.87 -0.13
CA PRO A 53 8.67 -16.51 -0.14
C PRO A 53 8.77 -15.87 1.26
N VAL A 54 8.91 -14.55 1.29
CA VAL A 54 8.82 -13.78 2.54
C VAL A 54 7.42 -13.92 3.12
N SER A 55 7.32 -14.10 4.44
CA SER A 55 6.03 -14.21 5.13
C SER A 55 5.21 -12.93 4.96
N ALA A 56 3.94 -13.08 4.57
CA ALA A 56 2.97 -11.98 4.48
C ALA A 56 2.29 -11.68 5.84
N ASN A 57 2.60 -12.42 6.91
CA ASN A 57 1.95 -12.22 8.19
C ASN A 57 2.39 -10.90 8.84
N LEU A 58 1.42 -10.04 9.14
CA LEU A 58 1.62 -8.78 9.86
C LEU A 58 1.62 -8.98 11.38
N VAL A 59 0.84 -9.95 11.88
CA VAL A 59 0.64 -10.16 13.32
C VAL A 59 1.95 -10.60 13.97
N GLY A 60 2.33 -9.94 15.07
CA GLY A 60 3.51 -10.29 15.86
C GLY A 60 4.83 -9.73 15.33
N ARG A 61 4.81 -8.70 14.46
CA ARG A 61 6.03 -8.04 13.95
C ARG A 61 6.57 -6.86 14.78
N GLY A 62 5.88 -6.47 15.85
CA GLY A 62 6.35 -5.40 16.75
C GLY A 62 6.47 -4.02 16.09
N LEU A 63 5.48 -3.67 15.26
CA LEU A 63 5.39 -2.40 14.55
C LEU A 63 4.78 -1.30 15.42
#